data_AF-A0AAU7JYQ7-F1
#
_entry.id   AF-A0AAU7JYQ7-F1
#
_cell.length_a   1.000
_cell.length_b   1.000
_cell.length_c   1.000
_cell.angle_alpha   90.00
_cell.angle_beta   90.00
_cell.angle_gamma   90.00
#
_symmetry.space_group_name_H-M   'P 1'
#
loop_
_entity.id
_entity.type
_entity.pdbx_description
1 polymer ?
#
loop_
_entity_poly.entity_id
_entity_poly.type
_entity_poly.pdbx_seq_one_letter_code
_entity_poly.pdbx_strand_id
1 'polypeptide(L)'
;MVLVALYYVLPLNHIKNVPVTLLGGLLILGVATFWHLRSIMGATYPALRAIEALATTVPLFLLLFASVYFTMAGTSPANFSTRSLSRTDALYFTVTTFSTVGFGDITAASESTRLVVTAQMLLDLVILGLVVRAFVGAVQLARRQSDQAVELGDSRQPREPR
;
A
#
# COMPACT_ATOMS: atom_id res chain seq x y z
N MET A 1 -12.49 -9.97 -7.33
CA MET A 1 -12.70 -10.45 -8.72
C MET A 1 -13.15 -9.36 -9.68
N VAL A 2 -14.12 -8.51 -9.31
CA VAL A 2 -14.59 -7.37 -10.14
C VAL A 2 -13.47 -6.39 -10.53
N LEU A 3 -12.55 -6.09 -9.62
CA LEU A 3 -11.39 -5.21 -9.87
C LEU A 3 -10.42 -5.76 -10.91
N VAL A 4 -10.25 -7.08 -10.97
CA VAL A 4 -9.41 -7.75 -11.98
C VAL A 4 -10.12 -7.72 -13.34
N ALA A 5 -11.44 -7.94 -13.38
CA ALA A 5 -12.22 -7.82 -14.61
C ALA A 5 -12.18 -6.38 -15.17
N LEU A 6 -12.24 -5.37 -14.30
CA LEU A 6 -12.18 -3.95 -14.69
C LEU A 6 -10.82 -3.57 -15.28
N TYR A 7 -9.73 -4.16 -14.79
CA TYR A 7 -8.39 -4.01 -15.35
C TYR A 7 -8.27 -4.58 -16.78
N TYR A 8 -8.95 -5.69 -17.07
CA TYR A 8 -8.91 -6.30 -18.41
C TYR A 8 -9.84 -5.63 -19.43
N VAL A 9 -10.90 -4.95 -18.98
CA VAL A 9 -11.88 -4.28 -19.87
C VAL A 9 -11.44 -2.86 -20.23
N LEU A 10 -10.54 -2.23 -19.46
CA LEU A 10 -10.10 -0.87 -19.73
C LEU A 10 -9.22 -0.83 -21.00
N PRO A 11 -9.60 -0.08 -22.05
CA PRO A 11 -8.89 -0.11 -23.33
C PRO A 11 -7.67 0.82 -23.27
N LEU A 12 -6.55 0.30 -22.76
CA LEU A 12 -5.28 1.04 -22.68
C LEU A 12 -4.62 1.28 -24.05
N ASN A 13 -5.21 0.80 -25.14
CA ASN A 13 -4.59 0.75 -26.46
C ASN A 13 -4.56 2.08 -27.23
N HIS A 14 -4.95 3.23 -26.63
CA HIS A 14 -5.07 4.52 -27.33
C HIS A 14 -4.44 5.75 -26.61
N ILE A 15 -3.75 5.58 -25.48
CA ILE A 15 -3.26 6.71 -24.69
C ILE A 15 -1.85 7.12 -25.15
N LYS A 16 -1.73 8.21 -25.92
CA LYS A 16 -0.47 8.74 -26.47
C LYS A 16 0.19 9.87 -25.65
N ASN A 17 -0.49 10.44 -24.64
CA ASN A 17 -0.06 11.67 -23.96
C ASN A 17 0.27 11.47 -22.47
N VAL A 18 1.54 11.13 -22.20
CA VAL A 18 2.11 10.86 -20.87
C VAL A 18 1.90 11.96 -19.81
N PRO A 19 1.98 13.28 -20.10
CA PRO A 19 1.80 14.30 -19.05
C PRO A 19 0.35 14.41 -18.53
N VAL A 20 -0.65 14.06 -19.33
CA VAL A 20 -2.06 14.07 -18.91
C VAL A 20 -2.36 12.89 -17.98
N THR A 21 -1.75 11.73 -18.26
CA THR A 21 -1.83 10.55 -17.39
C THR A 21 -1.12 10.78 -16.06
N LEU A 22 0.00 11.50 -16.05
CA LEU A 22 0.69 11.89 -14.81
C LEU A 22 -0.14 12.86 -13.96
N LEU A 23 -0.70 13.92 -14.56
CA LEU A 23 -1.58 14.84 -13.83
C LEU A 23 -2.82 14.14 -13.27
N GLY A 24 -3.45 13.28 -14.09
CA GLY A 24 -4.61 12.49 -13.66
C GLY A 24 -4.28 11.54 -12.52
N GLY A 25 -3.13 10.86 -12.60
CA GLY A 25 -2.63 9.97 -11.55
C GLY A 25 -2.34 10.71 -10.24
N LEU A 26 -1.67 11.86 -10.29
CA LEU A 26 -1.33 12.66 -9.12
C LEU A 26 -2.58 13.21 -8.42
N LEU A 27 -3.60 13.60 -9.20
CA LEU A 27 -4.87 14.13 -8.68
C LEU A 27 -5.70 13.03 -8.01
N ILE A 28 -5.76 11.84 -8.62
CA ILE A 28 -6.40 10.65 -8.01
C ILE A 28 -5.69 10.26 -6.72
N LEU A 29 -4.36 10.33 -6.69
CA LEU A 29 -3.54 10.00 -5.54
C LEU A 29 -3.72 11.00 -4.40
N GLY A 30 -3.76 12.30 -4.71
CA GLY A 30 -4.07 13.36 -3.74
C GLY A 30 -5.45 13.19 -3.12
N VAL A 31 -6.47 12.87 -3.92
CA VAL A 31 -7.84 12.61 -3.45
C VAL A 31 -7.91 11.36 -2.59
N ALA A 32 -7.26 10.26 -2.99
CA ALA A 32 -7.20 9.03 -2.21
C ALA A 32 -6.50 9.23 -0.87
N THR A 33 -5.40 9.98 -0.84
CA THR A 33 -4.64 10.31 0.37
C THR A 33 -5.45 11.21 1.30
N PHE A 34 -6.14 12.21 0.75
CA PHE A 34 -7.04 13.08 1.51
C PHE A 34 -8.24 12.31 2.10
N TRP A 35 -8.84 11.39 1.34
CA TRP A 35 -9.91 10.51 1.81
C TRP A 35 -9.45 9.55 2.91
N HIS A 36 -8.27 8.95 2.77
CA HIS A 36 -7.71 8.06 3.79
C HIS A 36 -7.38 8.79 5.10
N LEU A 37 -6.79 9.99 5.01
CA LEU A 37 -6.51 10.84 6.17
C LEU A 37 -7.81 11.26 6.88
N ARG A 38 -8.85 11.58 6.10
CA ARG A 38 -10.18 11.92 6.62
C ARG A 38 -10.85 10.75 7.34
N SER A 39 -10.70 9.52 6.83
CA SER A 39 -11.35 8.33 7.40
C SER A 39 -10.72 7.84 8.70
N ILE A 40 -9.44 8.13 8.95
CA ILE A 40 -8.73 7.68 10.16
C ILE A 40 -9.05 8.58 11.37
N MET A 41 -9.52 9.81 11.14
CA MET A 41 -9.88 10.73 12.22
C MET A 41 -11.22 10.39 12.91
N GLY A 42 -11.93 9.31 12.52
CA GLY A 42 -13.31 9.08 12.94
C GLY A 42 -13.70 7.74 13.59
N ALA A 43 -12.82 6.74 13.77
CA ALA A 43 -13.26 5.40 14.22
C ALA A 43 -12.69 4.92 15.57
N THR A 44 -13.63 4.61 16.48
CA THR A 44 -13.50 4.27 17.90
C THR A 44 -12.92 2.87 18.22
N TYR A 45 -12.54 2.05 17.23
CA TYR A 45 -11.86 0.75 17.46
C TYR A 45 -10.76 0.51 16.40
N PRO A 46 -9.55 1.05 16.62
CA PRO A 46 -8.57 1.32 15.55
C PRO A 46 -7.71 0.12 15.10
N ALA A 47 -7.59 -0.96 15.87
CA ALA A 47 -6.59 -2.00 15.60
C ALA A 47 -7.04 -3.07 14.57
N LEU A 48 -8.18 -3.72 14.81
CA LEU A 48 -8.69 -4.81 13.96
C LEU A 48 -9.08 -4.31 12.55
N ARG A 49 -9.76 -3.15 12.49
CA ARG A 49 -10.09 -2.49 11.22
C ARG A 49 -8.85 -2.03 10.45
N ALA A 50 -7.76 -1.66 11.13
CA ALA A 50 -6.54 -1.27 10.45
C ALA A 50 -5.84 -2.47 9.80
N ILE A 51 -5.82 -3.64 10.46
CA ILE A 51 -5.27 -4.86 9.87
C ILE A 51 -6.07 -5.28 8.62
N GLU A 52 -7.40 -5.25 8.69
CA GLU A 52 -8.29 -5.54 7.55
C GLU A 52 -8.07 -4.57 6.38
N ALA A 53 -7.97 -3.28 6.67
CA ALA A 53 -7.66 -2.26 5.67
C ALA A 53 -6.29 -2.49 5.03
N LEU A 54 -5.25 -2.78 5.81
CA LEU A 54 -3.90 -3.04 5.30
C LEU A 54 -3.83 -4.30 4.44
N ALA A 55 -4.52 -5.37 4.84
CA ALA A 55 -4.59 -6.62 4.10
C ALA A 55 -5.19 -6.44 2.69
N THR A 56 -6.01 -5.40 2.49
CA THR A 56 -6.61 -5.08 1.19
C THR A 56 -5.83 -4.00 0.44
N THR A 57 -5.40 -2.96 1.15
CA THR A 57 -4.72 -1.79 0.57
C THR A 57 -3.35 -2.14 0.02
N VAL A 58 -2.54 -2.94 0.73
CA VAL A 58 -1.18 -3.28 0.28
C VAL A 58 -1.21 -4.06 -1.04
N PRO A 59 -1.98 -5.16 -1.20
CA PRO A 59 -2.06 -5.86 -2.48
C PRO A 59 -2.61 -4.98 -3.62
N LEU A 60 -3.61 -4.14 -3.35
CA LEU A 60 -4.14 -3.22 -4.37
C LEU A 60 -3.11 -2.19 -4.81
N PHE A 61 -2.36 -1.63 -3.87
CA PHE A 61 -1.26 -0.71 -4.16
C PHE A 61 -0.18 -1.37 -5.02
N LEU A 62 0.24 -2.58 -4.67
CA LEU A 62 1.23 -3.35 -5.44
C LEU A 62 0.72 -3.65 -6.86
N LEU A 63 -0.53 -4.07 -7.02
CA LEU A 63 -1.11 -4.35 -8.33
C LEU A 63 -1.27 -3.09 -9.19
N LEU A 64 -1.58 -1.95 -8.58
CA LEU A 64 -1.66 -0.66 -9.26
C LEU A 64 -0.31 -0.28 -9.85
N PHE A 65 0.76 -0.27 -9.05
CA PHE A 65 2.10 0.07 -9.52
C PHE A 65 2.65 -0.95 -10.52
N ALA A 66 2.40 -2.25 -10.31
CA ALA A 66 2.75 -3.29 -11.28
C ALA A 66 2.09 -3.05 -12.64
N SER A 67 0.83 -2.63 -12.64
CA SER A 67 0.10 -2.28 -13.86
C SER A 67 0.72 -1.06 -14.54
N VAL A 68 1.05 0.00 -13.78
CA VAL A 68 1.73 1.19 -14.32
C VAL A 68 3.06 0.80 -14.96
N TYR A 69 3.91 0.03 -14.29
CA TYR A 69 5.19 -0.39 -14.84
C TYR A 69 5.06 -1.28 -16.08
N PHE A 70 4.11 -2.23 -16.09
CA PHE A 70 3.86 -3.05 -17.28
C PHE A 70 3.47 -2.20 -18.48
N THR A 71 2.62 -1.18 -18.29
CA THR A 71 2.22 -0.27 -19.37
C THR A 71 3.37 0.62 -19.84
N MET A 72 4.22 1.10 -18.92
CA MET A 72 5.42 1.86 -19.27
C MET A 72 6.44 1.01 -20.04
N ALA A 73 6.61 -0.26 -19.67
CA ALA A 73 7.48 -1.16 -20.45
C ALA A 73 6.95 -1.41 -21.87
N GLY A 74 5.62 -1.42 -22.04
CA GLY A 74 4.98 -1.58 -23.34
C GLY A 74 5.06 -0.33 -24.24
N THR A 75 5.18 0.87 -23.68
CA THR A 75 5.25 2.11 -24.48
C THR A 75 6.62 2.37 -25.07
N SER A 76 7.70 2.03 -24.36
CA SER A 76 9.06 2.16 -24.86
C SER A 76 9.99 1.12 -24.24
N PRO A 77 10.77 0.38 -25.06
CA PRO A 77 11.80 -0.52 -24.57
C PRO A 77 12.92 0.18 -23.77
N ALA A 78 13.02 1.51 -23.84
CA ALA A 78 14.02 2.29 -23.09
C ALA A 78 13.58 2.65 -21.66
N ASN A 79 12.36 2.28 -21.24
CA ASN A 79 11.84 2.64 -19.93
C ASN A 79 12.42 1.80 -18.79
N PHE A 80 12.84 0.57 -19.07
CA PHE A 80 13.44 -0.36 -18.12
C PHE A 80 14.77 -0.91 -18.65
N SER A 81 15.59 -1.48 -17.77
CA SER A 81 16.85 -2.15 -18.15
C SER A 81 16.65 -3.33 -19.08
N THR A 82 15.49 -3.96 -19.02
CA THR A 82 15.10 -5.05 -19.91
C THR A 82 14.21 -4.52 -21.05
N ARG A 83 14.36 -5.12 -22.24
CA ARG A 83 13.63 -4.71 -23.46
C ARG A 83 12.11 -4.88 -23.35
N SER A 84 11.66 -5.79 -22.49
CA SER A 84 10.25 -6.07 -22.24
C SER A 84 10.08 -6.62 -20.83
N LEU A 85 8.96 -6.29 -20.18
CA LEU A 85 8.55 -6.88 -18.92
C LEU A 85 7.32 -7.75 -19.15
N SER A 86 7.34 -8.98 -18.62
CA SER A 86 6.11 -9.74 -18.40
C SER A 86 5.29 -9.09 -17.28
N ARG A 87 4.01 -9.47 -17.15
CA ARG A 87 3.17 -9.01 -16.02
C ARG A 87 3.75 -9.44 -14.68
N THR A 88 4.36 -10.63 -14.65
CA THR A 88 5.04 -11.15 -13.46
C THR A 88 6.29 -10.34 -13.16
N ASP A 89 7.06 -9.94 -14.17
CA ASP A 89 8.28 -9.14 -13.98
C ASP A 89 7.95 -7.75 -13.41
N ALA A 90 6.86 -7.14 -13.90
CA ALA A 90 6.38 -5.86 -13.39
C ALA A 90 5.88 -5.97 -11.94
N LEU A 91 5.16 -7.04 -11.60
CA LEU A 91 4.74 -7.31 -10.22
C LEU A 91 5.96 -7.56 -9.32
N TYR A 92 6.90 -8.37 -9.77
CA TYR A 92 8.13 -8.67 -9.05
C TYR A 92 8.94 -7.39 -8.80
N PHE A 93 9.16 -6.55 -9.81
CA PHE A 93 9.84 -5.26 -9.64
C PHE A 93 9.10 -4.35 -8.63
N THR A 94 7.77 -4.35 -8.66
CA THR A 94 6.97 -3.57 -7.71
C THR A 94 7.14 -4.07 -6.28
N VAL A 95 7.06 -5.39 -6.08
CA VAL A 95 7.20 -6.05 -4.78
C VAL A 95 8.60 -5.84 -4.22
N THR A 96 9.65 -6.03 -5.04
CA THR A 96 11.04 -5.86 -4.60
C THR A 96 11.39 -4.41 -4.28
N THR A 97 10.75 -3.45 -4.97
CA THR A 97 10.83 -2.02 -4.64
C THR A 97 10.10 -1.72 -3.33
N PHE A 98 8.85 -2.18 -3.18
CA PHE A 98 8.04 -1.99 -1.97
C PHE A 98 8.68 -2.59 -0.72
N SER A 99 9.23 -3.80 -0.87
CA SER A 99 9.93 -4.49 0.21
C SER A 99 11.33 -3.94 0.44
N THR A 100 11.79 -2.96 -0.34
CA THR A 100 13.14 -2.38 -0.32
C THR A 100 14.26 -3.41 -0.51
N VAL A 101 13.97 -4.54 -1.15
CA VAL A 101 14.95 -5.62 -1.43
C VAL A 101 15.81 -5.24 -2.65
N GLY A 102 15.17 -4.76 -3.72
CA GLY A 102 15.85 -4.17 -4.88
C GLY A 102 17.00 -5.00 -5.46
N PHE A 103 16.74 -6.22 -5.93
CA PHE A 103 17.77 -7.13 -6.48
C PHE A 103 18.60 -6.54 -7.64
N GLY A 104 18.09 -5.53 -8.34
CA GLY A 104 18.81 -4.79 -9.38
C GLY A 104 18.83 -5.46 -10.76
N ASP A 105 18.15 -6.59 -10.91
CA ASP A 105 17.93 -7.29 -12.18
C ASP A 105 16.97 -6.53 -13.12
N ILE A 106 15.97 -5.86 -12.56
CA ILE A 106 15.10 -4.91 -13.28
C ILE A 106 15.28 -3.53 -12.66
N THR A 107 15.61 -2.53 -13.49
CA THR A 107 15.79 -1.14 -13.05
C THR A 107 15.07 -0.15 -13.96
N ALA A 108 14.67 0.99 -13.41
CA ALA A 108 14.12 2.10 -14.16
C ALA A 108 15.22 2.81 -14.97
N ALA A 109 15.09 2.76 -16.30
CA ALA A 109 16.10 3.30 -17.21
C ALA A 109 15.77 4.73 -17.65
N SER A 110 14.51 5.03 -17.98
CA SER A 110 14.11 6.37 -18.41
C SER A 110 13.82 7.30 -17.23
N GLU A 111 13.97 8.61 -17.46
CA GLU A 111 13.66 9.65 -16.47
C GLU A 111 12.21 9.56 -15.98
N SER A 112 11.26 9.31 -16.90
CA SER A 112 9.85 9.14 -16.55
C SER A 112 9.61 7.93 -15.65
N THR A 113 10.21 6.78 -15.93
CA THR A 113 10.10 5.59 -15.09
C THR A 113 10.73 5.82 -13.72
N ARG A 114 11.88 6.51 -13.67
CA ARG A 114 12.54 6.86 -12.42
C ARG A 114 11.66 7.73 -11.52
N LEU A 115 11.00 8.74 -12.08
CA LEU A 115 10.06 9.58 -11.32
C LEU A 115 8.90 8.76 -10.72
N VAL A 116 8.32 7.83 -11.49
CA VAL A 116 7.24 6.97 -10.99
C VAL A 116 7.73 6.04 -9.88
N VAL A 117 8.90 5.43 -10.05
CA VAL A 117 9.51 4.56 -9.03
C VAL A 117 9.82 5.34 -7.76
N THR A 118 10.36 6.56 -7.87
CA THR A 118 10.59 7.43 -6.71
C THR A 118 9.27 7.77 -6.01
N ALA A 119 8.21 8.06 -6.76
CA ALA A 119 6.89 8.30 -6.18
C ALA A 119 6.36 7.07 -5.41
N GLN A 120 6.55 5.87 -5.95
CA GLN A 120 6.23 4.62 -5.23
C GLN A 120 6.97 4.55 -3.89
N MET A 121 8.30 4.74 -3.91
CA MET A 121 9.13 4.66 -2.70
C MET A 121 8.65 5.62 -1.60
N LEU A 122 8.23 6.84 -1.97
CA LEU A 122 7.68 7.79 -1.00
C LEU A 122 6.34 7.32 -0.41
N LEU A 123 5.49 6.68 -1.21
CA LEU A 123 4.21 6.15 -0.76
C LEU A 123 4.37 4.89 0.09
N ASP A 124 5.40 4.09 -0.18
CA ASP A 124 5.76 2.93 0.63
C ASP A 124 6.03 3.36 2.07
N LEU A 125 6.69 4.52 2.29
CA LEU A 125 6.90 5.10 3.61
C LEU A 125 5.58 5.50 4.30
N VAL A 126 4.61 6.02 3.56
CA VAL A 126 3.28 6.36 4.09
C VAL A 126 2.56 5.10 4.54
N ILE A 127 2.55 4.06 3.70
CA ILE A 127 1.95 2.75 4.01
C ILE A 127 2.63 2.15 5.24
N LEU A 128 3.96 2.17 5.29
CA LEU A 128 4.72 1.69 6.44
C LEU A 128 4.33 2.42 7.73
N GLY A 129 4.17 3.75 7.67
CA GLY A 129 3.69 4.55 8.79
C GLY A 129 2.29 4.14 9.26
N LEU A 130 1.38 3.82 8.33
CA LEU A 130 0.05 3.28 8.66
C LEU A 130 0.13 1.91 9.33
N VAL A 131 0.99 1.01 8.83
CA VAL A 131 1.25 -0.31 9.42
C VAL A 131 1.76 -0.17 10.86
N VAL A 132 2.76 0.69 11.08
CA VAL A 132 3.32 0.94 12.42
C VAL A 132 2.24 1.48 13.37
N ARG A 133 1.44 2.46 12.93
CA ARG A 133 0.34 3.01 13.75
C ARG A 133 -0.70 1.94 14.10
N ALA A 134 -1.07 1.08 13.14
CA ALA A 134 -1.99 -0.02 13.36
C ALA A 134 -1.46 -1.01 14.40
N PHE A 135 -0.17 -1.38 14.28
CA PHE A 135 0.49 -2.30 15.20
C PHE A 135 0.57 -1.74 16.61
N VAL A 136 1.00 -0.48 16.78
CA VAL A 136 1.05 0.19 18.09
C VAL A 136 -0.35 0.26 18.72
N GLY A 137 -1.37 0.60 17.92
CA GLY A 137 -2.76 0.61 18.38
C GLY A 137 -3.25 -0.78 18.85
N ALA A 138 -2.86 -1.85 18.15
CA ALA A 138 -3.18 -3.22 18.52
C ALA A 138 -2.52 -3.64 19.84
N VAL A 139 -1.24 -3.34 20.02
CA VAL A 139 -0.49 -3.66 21.25
C VAL A 139 -1.06 -2.91 22.45
N GLN A 140 -1.40 -1.62 22.30
CA GLN A 140 -2.01 -0.84 23.38
C GLN A 140 -3.38 -1.40 23.79
N LEU A 141 -4.18 -1.86 22.83
CA LEU A 141 -5.47 -2.48 23.12
C LEU A 141 -5.30 -3.82 23.87
N ALA A 142 -4.34 -4.64 23.47
CA ALA A 142 -4.05 -5.91 24.13
C ALA A 142 -3.60 -5.70 25.59
N ARG A 143 -2.73 -4.70 25.85
CA ARG A 143 -2.28 -4.36 27.22
C ARG A 143 -3.44 -3.93 28.12
N ARG A 144 -4.33 -3.06 27.63
CA ARG A 144 -5.50 -2.60 28.41
C ARG A 144 -6.42 -3.74 28.83
N GLN A 145 -6.59 -4.76 27.98
CA GLN A 145 -7.40 -5.93 28.32
C GLN A 145 -6.74 -6.80 29.40
N SER A 146 -5.42 -6.99 29.31
CA SER A 146 -4.66 -7.72 30.33
C SER A 146 -4.73 -7.04 31.71
N ASP A 147 -4.57 -5.71 31.76
CA ASP A 147 -4.62 -4.95 33.01
C ASP A 147 -6.02 -5.05 33.67
N GLN A 148 -7.09 -4.90 32.89
CA GLN A 148 -8.47 -5.05 33.37
C GLN A 148 -8.77 -6.48 33.87
N ALA A 149 -8.24 -7.51 33.21
CA ALA A 149 -8.43 -8.90 33.62
C ALA A 149 -7.76 -9.19 34.98
N VAL A 150 -6.61 -8.57 35.25
CA VAL A 150 -5.92 -8.67 36.55
C VAL A 150 -6.71 -7.95 37.64
N GLU A 151 -7.19 -6.74 37.38
CA GLU A 151 -7.95 -5.92 38.34
C GLU A 151 -9.30 -6.56 38.72
N LEU A 152 -9.99 -7.19 37.76
CA LEU A 152 -11.21 -7.97 37.99
C LEU A 152 -10.94 -9.29 38.73
N GLY A 153 -9.74 -9.86 38.61
CA GLY A 153 -9.31 -11.04 39.36
C GLY A 153 -9.05 -10.73 40.83
N ASP A 154 -8.38 -9.61 41.11
CA ASP A 154 -8.06 -9.14 42.48
C ASP A 154 -9.33 -8.73 43.24
N SER A 155 -10.27 -8.06 42.57
CA SER A 155 -11.55 -7.65 43.14
C SER A 155 -12.48 -8.81 43.55
N ARG A 156 -12.23 -10.04 43.06
CA ARG A 156 -13.03 -11.23 43.38
C ARG A 156 -12.45 -12.06 44.52
N GLN A 157 -11.26 -11.75 45.04
CA GLN A 157 -10.77 -12.37 46.27
C GLN A 157 -11.47 -11.73 47.48
N PRO A 158 -12.32 -12.47 48.22
CA PRO A 158 -12.91 -11.94 49.43
C PRO A 158 -11.78 -11.62 50.40
N ARG A 159 -11.74 -10.37 50.91
CA ARG A 159 -10.84 -10.01 52.00
C ARG A 159 -11.19 -10.91 53.19
N GLU A 160 -10.34 -11.91 53.46
CA GLU A 160 -10.48 -12.73 54.66
C GLU A 160 -10.42 -11.80 55.88
N PRO A 161 -11.46 -11.82 56.74
CA PRO A 161 -11.42 -11.08 57.99
C PRO A 161 -10.38 -11.74 58.90
N ARG A 162 -9.37 -10.96 59.29
CA ARG A 162 -8.38 -11.31 60.32
C ARG A 162 -9.03 -11.38 61.70
#